data_AF-A0A8T1SGF6-F1
#
_entry.id   AF-A0A8T1SGF6-F1
#
_cell.length_a   1.000
_cell.length_b   1.000
_cell.length_c   1.000
_cell.angle_alpha   90.00
_cell.angle_beta   90.00
_cell.angle_gamma   90.00
#
_symmetry.space_group_name_H-M   'P 1'
#
loop_
_entity.id
_entity.type
_entity.pdbx_description
1 polymer ?
#
loop_
_entity_poly.entity_id
_entity_poly.type
_entity_poly.pdbx_seq_one_letter_code
_entity_poly.pdbx_strand_id
1 'polypeptide(L)'
;MLPSTTGLSPYFSLGCLSVRSFFHRLSNIYAQSKNHSLPPVSLQGQLLWREFFYTVASATPNFTKMAGNPICLQINWYQDADRLHKWRMAQTGFPWIDAIMTQLHQEGWIHHLARHAVACFLTRGDLWISWEEGMKVFEEVLL
;
A
#
# COMPACT_ATOMS: atom_id res chain seq x y z
N MET A 1 -10.35 -4.69 16.72
CA MET A 1 -11.30 -5.23 15.72
C MET A 1 -10.56 -6.24 14.86
N LEU A 2 -11.20 -7.31 14.40
CA LEU A 2 -10.60 -8.19 13.39
C LEU A 2 -10.51 -7.43 12.05
N PRO A 3 -9.44 -7.61 11.27
CA PRO A 3 -9.33 -7.00 9.95
C PRO A 3 -10.46 -7.49 9.03
N SER A 4 -11.01 -6.59 8.22
CA SER A 4 -12.07 -6.88 7.25
C SER A 4 -11.56 -7.57 5.97
N THR A 5 -10.24 -7.69 5.82
CA THR A 5 -9.57 -8.42 4.73
C THR A 5 -8.82 -9.63 5.30
N THR A 6 -8.21 -10.42 4.42
CA THR A 6 -7.64 -11.73 4.80
C THR A 6 -6.45 -11.67 5.77
N GLY A 7 -5.82 -10.50 5.94
CA GLY A 7 -4.58 -10.38 6.73
C GLY A 7 -3.39 -11.15 6.15
N LEU A 8 -3.49 -11.64 4.90
CA LEU A 8 -2.47 -12.50 4.29
C LEU A 8 -1.32 -11.74 3.62
N SER A 9 -1.38 -10.40 3.52
CA SER A 9 -0.39 -9.62 2.78
C SER A 9 1.05 -9.82 3.28
N PRO A 10 1.35 -9.82 4.60
CA PRO A 10 2.73 -10.02 5.07
C PRO A 10 3.29 -11.39 4.68
N TYR A 11 2.44 -12.43 4.73
CA TYR A 11 2.84 -13.79 4.37
C TYR A 11 3.15 -13.93 2.87
N PHE A 12 2.50 -13.14 2.02
CA PHE A 12 2.86 -13.08 0.59
C PHE A 12 4.15 -12.29 0.35
N SER A 13 4.35 -11.16 1.05
CA SER A 13 5.56 -10.34 0.95
C SER A 13 6.81 -11.13 1.35
N LEU A 14 6.72 -11.90 2.44
CA LEU A 14 7.81 -12.70 2.98
C LEU A 14 7.94 -14.10 2.34
N GLY A 15 7.03 -14.48 1.46
CA GLY A 15 7.03 -15.80 0.82
C GLY A 15 6.60 -16.96 1.75
N CYS A 16 6.11 -16.68 2.96
CA CYS A 16 5.56 -17.69 3.87
C CYS A 16 4.31 -18.40 3.29
N LEU A 17 3.58 -17.71 2.42
CA LEU A 17 2.45 -18.27 1.68
C LEU A 17 2.68 -18.17 0.17
N SER A 18 2.61 -19.31 -0.52
CA SER A 18 2.73 -19.35 -1.99
C SER A 18 1.54 -18.67 -2.68
N VAL A 19 1.83 -17.65 -3.48
CA VAL A 19 0.86 -16.95 -4.34
C VAL A 19 0.17 -17.92 -5.30
N ARG A 20 0.93 -18.88 -5.87
CA ARG A 20 0.38 -19.89 -6.80
C ARG A 20 -0.58 -20.83 -6.09
N SER A 21 -0.21 -21.30 -4.90
CA SER A 21 -1.07 -22.18 -4.10
C SER A 21 -2.36 -21.48 -3.68
N PHE A 22 -2.27 -20.22 -3.28
CA PHE A 22 -3.44 -19.41 -2.96
C PHE A 22 -4.34 -19.19 -4.18
N PHE A 23 -3.76 -18.85 -5.33
CA PHE A 23 -4.48 -18.67 -6.59
C PHE A 23 -5.25 -19.94 -6.99
N HIS A 24 -4.58 -21.10 -7.02
CA HIS A 24 -5.24 -22.36 -7.38
C HIS A 24 -6.37 -22.75 -6.41
N ARG A 25 -6.18 -22.53 -5.10
CA ARG A 25 -7.23 -22.75 -4.11
C ARG A 25 -8.43 -21.83 -4.34
N LEU A 26 -8.20 -20.55 -4.60
CA LEU A 26 -9.27 -19.60 -4.95
C LEU A 26 -10.01 -20.01 -6.23
N SER A 27 -9.29 -20.41 -7.27
CA SER A 27 -9.89 -20.87 -8.53
C SER A 27 -10.80 -22.07 -8.34
N ASN A 28 -10.41 -23.03 -7.50
CA ASN A 28 -11.25 -24.20 -7.17
C ASN A 28 -12.52 -23.79 -6.42
N ILE A 29 -12.43 -22.84 -5.49
CA ILE A 29 -13.59 -22.31 -4.76
C ILE A 29 -14.52 -21.55 -5.72
N TYR A 30 -13.96 -20.72 -6.60
CA TYR A 30 -14.73 -19.95 -7.57
C TYR A 30 -15.46 -20.84 -8.57
N ALA A 31 -14.83 -21.95 -9.02
CA ALA A 31 -15.47 -22.93 -9.90
C ALA A 31 -16.69 -23.61 -9.26
N GLN A 32 -16.77 -23.66 -7.93
CA GLN A 32 -17.89 -24.24 -7.17
C GLN A 32 -18.95 -23.19 -6.77
N SER A 33 -18.64 -21.90 -6.93
CA SER A 33 -19.56 -20.81 -6.57
C SER A 33 -20.33 -20.31 -7.78
N LYS A 34 -21.66 -20.15 -7.63
CA LYS A 34 -22.50 -19.55 -8.69
C LYS A 34 -22.26 -18.05 -8.85
N ASN A 35 -21.86 -17.38 -7.78
CA ASN A 35 -21.62 -15.93 -7.73
C ASN A 35 -20.33 -15.66 -6.95
N HIS A 36 -19.34 -15.06 -7.60
CA HIS A 36 -18.16 -14.54 -6.93
C HIS A 36 -17.81 -13.18 -7.54
N SER A 37 -17.10 -12.34 -6.78
CA SER A 37 -16.60 -11.09 -7.32
C SER A 37 -15.56 -11.35 -8.42
N LEU A 38 -15.51 -10.45 -9.40
CA LEU A 38 -14.52 -10.48 -10.48
C LEU A 38 -13.37 -9.50 -10.16
N PRO A 39 -12.18 -9.67 -10.77
CA PRO A 39 -11.14 -8.64 -10.74
C PRO A 39 -11.69 -7.28 -11.22
N PRO A 40 -11.23 -6.15 -10.66
CA PRO A 40 -10.11 -6.02 -9.73
C PRO A 40 -10.47 -6.16 -8.24
N VAL A 41 -11.77 -6.22 -7.89
CA VAL A 41 -12.23 -6.20 -6.49
C VAL A 41 -12.20 -7.58 -5.80
N SER A 42 -12.09 -8.65 -6.58
CA SER A 42 -11.99 -10.02 -6.04
C SER A 42 -10.67 -10.30 -5.34
N LEU A 43 -10.60 -11.41 -4.59
CA LEU A 43 -9.34 -11.85 -3.97
C LEU A 43 -8.28 -12.20 -5.01
N GLN A 44 -8.67 -12.71 -6.18
CA GLN A 44 -7.76 -12.86 -7.31
C GLN A 44 -7.30 -11.49 -7.83
N GLY A 45 -8.18 -10.49 -7.86
CA GLY A 45 -7.83 -9.11 -8.18
C GLY A 45 -6.73 -8.53 -7.28
N GLN A 46 -6.70 -8.89 -5.99
CA GLN A 46 -5.61 -8.50 -5.08
C GLN A 46 -4.26 -9.11 -5.48
N LEU A 47 -4.23 -10.36 -5.94
CA LEU A 47 -3.01 -10.98 -6.48
C LEU A 47 -2.59 -10.32 -7.81
N LEU A 48 -3.56 -10.01 -8.67
CA LEU A 48 -3.26 -9.34 -9.95
C LEU A 48 -2.69 -7.94 -9.73
N TRP A 49 -3.14 -7.21 -8.71
CA TRP A 49 -2.53 -5.94 -8.31
C TRP A 49 -1.07 -6.10 -7.89
N ARG A 50 -0.75 -7.15 -7.12
CA ARG A 50 0.63 -7.51 -6.78
C ARG A 50 1.44 -7.78 -8.05
N GLU A 51 0.99 -8.66 -8.92
CA GLU A 51 1.71 -9.02 -10.17
C GLU A 51 1.87 -7.83 -11.12
N PHE A 52 0.87 -6.95 -11.19
CA PHE A 52 0.93 -5.72 -11.97
C PHE A 52 2.13 -4.86 -11.54
N PHE A 53 2.27 -4.56 -10.24
CA PHE A 53 3.38 -3.75 -9.76
C PHE A 53 4.74 -4.45 -9.91
N TYR A 54 4.83 -5.76 -9.69
CA TYR A 54 6.07 -6.51 -9.97
C TYR A 54 6.48 -6.41 -11.45
N THR A 55 5.51 -6.62 -12.36
CA THR A 55 5.75 -6.57 -13.81
C THR A 55 6.24 -5.19 -14.22
N VAL A 56 5.53 -4.14 -13.81
CA VAL A 56 5.89 -2.76 -14.16
C VAL A 56 7.24 -2.37 -13.56
N ALA A 57 7.46 -2.65 -12.27
CA ALA A 57 8.71 -2.30 -11.58
C ALA A 57 9.93 -3.00 -12.19
N SER A 58 9.80 -4.27 -12.57
CA SER A 58 10.90 -5.05 -13.17
C SER A 58 11.40 -4.48 -14.50
N ALA A 59 10.53 -3.79 -15.24
CA ALA A 59 10.84 -3.21 -16.54
C ALA A 59 11.10 -1.70 -16.50
N THR A 60 10.96 -1.06 -15.33
CA THR A 60 11.03 0.40 -15.21
C THR A 60 12.28 0.84 -14.44
N PRO A 61 13.23 1.53 -15.09
CA PRO A 61 14.36 2.10 -14.38
C PRO A 61 13.89 3.14 -13.37
N ASN A 62 14.55 3.18 -12.20
CA ASN A 62 14.24 4.13 -11.12
C ASN A 62 12.76 4.08 -10.65
N PHE A 63 12.09 2.93 -10.71
CA PHE A 63 10.66 2.81 -10.37
C PHE A 63 10.28 3.40 -8.99
N THR A 64 11.20 3.31 -8.01
CA THR A 64 11.01 3.82 -6.64
C THR A 64 11.44 5.27 -6.44
N LYS A 65 11.82 5.99 -7.51
CA LYS A 65 12.21 7.40 -7.48
C LYS A 65 11.33 8.22 -8.41
N MET A 66 11.23 9.52 -8.15
CA MET A 66 10.59 10.46 -9.07
C MET A 66 11.56 10.83 -10.20
N ALA A 67 12.76 11.28 -9.85
CA ALA A 67 13.76 11.67 -10.83
C ALA A 67 14.25 10.48 -11.66
N GLY A 68 14.22 10.62 -12.98
CA GLY A 68 14.69 9.58 -13.91
C GLY A 68 13.78 8.37 -14.04
N ASN A 69 12.55 8.43 -13.54
CA ASN A 69 11.53 7.40 -13.72
C ASN A 69 10.61 7.78 -14.89
N PRO A 70 10.58 7.00 -15.99
CA PRO A 70 9.91 7.38 -17.23
C PRO A 70 8.38 7.40 -17.12
N ILE A 71 7.80 6.77 -16.09
CA ILE A 71 6.34 6.71 -15.86
C ILE A 71 5.89 7.57 -14.68
N CYS A 72 6.81 8.28 -14.02
CA CYS A 72 6.50 9.15 -12.89
C CYS A 72 6.42 10.62 -13.33
N LEU A 73 5.33 11.28 -12.98
CA LEU A 73 5.20 12.73 -13.18
C LEU A 73 6.18 13.47 -12.29
N GLN A 74 6.89 14.43 -12.88
CA GLN A 74 7.80 15.31 -12.14
C GLN A 74 6.98 16.42 -11.49
N ILE A 75 6.90 16.38 -10.16
CA ILE A 75 6.09 17.32 -9.37
C ILE A 75 7.02 18.09 -8.42
N ASN A 76 6.83 19.40 -8.35
CA ASN A 76 7.55 20.27 -7.43
C ASN A 76 6.92 20.15 -6.03
N TRP A 77 7.25 19.07 -5.33
CA TRP A 77 6.84 18.84 -3.94
C TRP A 77 7.53 19.80 -2.97
N TYR A 78 6.91 20.04 -1.82
CA TYR A 78 7.49 20.86 -0.76
C TYR A 78 8.54 20.09 0.04
N GLN A 79 9.56 20.84 0.47
CA GLN A 79 10.53 20.38 1.47
C GLN A 79 10.11 20.92 2.84
N ASP A 80 9.24 20.19 3.53
CA ASP A 80 8.73 20.56 4.86
C ASP A 80 8.97 19.41 5.86
N ALA A 81 10.15 19.46 6.50
CA ALA A 81 10.58 18.41 7.42
C ALA A 81 9.73 18.35 8.70
N ASP A 82 9.17 19.47 9.17
CA ASP A 82 8.33 19.50 10.37
C ASP A 82 6.99 18.81 10.11
N ARG A 83 6.32 19.13 8.99
CA ARG A 83 5.06 18.48 8.63
C ARG A 83 5.26 17.00 8.31
N LEU A 84 6.35 16.63 7.64
CA LEU A 84 6.71 15.23 7.42
C LEU A 84 6.90 14.50 8.76
N HIS A 85 7.61 15.11 9.70
CA HIS A 85 7.84 14.53 11.03
C HIS A 85 6.51 14.32 11.78
N LYS A 86 5.63 15.32 11.80
CA LYS A 86 4.29 15.20 12.43
C LYS A 86 3.46 14.09 11.82
N TRP A 87 3.44 13.97 10.49
CA TRP A 87 2.76 12.86 9.81
C TRP A 87 3.37 11.51 10.16
N ARG A 88 4.71 11.40 10.10
CA ARG A 88 5.44 10.18 10.45
C ARG A 88 5.18 9.77 11.90
N MET A 89 5.11 10.71 12.83
CA MET A 89 4.97 10.43 14.26
C MET A 89 3.52 10.38 14.77
N ALA A 90 2.52 10.37 13.88
CA ALA A 90 1.10 10.40 14.25
C ALA A 90 0.71 11.61 15.13
N GLN A 91 1.23 12.79 14.78
CA GLN A 91 1.03 14.06 15.49
C GLN A 91 0.52 15.16 14.53
N THR A 92 -0.30 14.78 13.55
CA THR A 92 -0.89 15.72 12.58
C THR A 92 -1.97 16.59 13.20
N GLY A 93 -2.58 16.14 14.31
CA GLY A 93 -3.75 16.78 14.92
C GLY A 93 -5.07 16.36 14.27
N PHE A 94 -5.04 15.46 13.29
CA PHE A 94 -6.22 14.84 12.68
C PHE A 94 -6.37 13.42 13.23
N PRO A 95 -7.31 13.18 14.17
CA PRO A 95 -7.39 11.89 14.88
C PRO A 95 -7.49 10.67 13.96
N TRP A 96 -8.13 10.81 12.80
CA TRP A 96 -8.21 9.74 11.81
C TRP A 96 -6.85 9.37 11.21
N ILE A 97 -6.04 10.36 10.82
CA ILE A 97 -4.70 10.15 10.26
C ILE A 97 -3.76 9.63 11.35
N ASP A 98 -3.80 10.24 12.53
CA ASP A 98 -2.95 9.88 13.65
C ASP A 98 -3.23 8.45 14.14
N ALA A 99 -4.50 8.03 14.20
CA ALA A 99 -4.86 6.66 14.54
C ALA A 99 -4.33 5.63 13.52
N ILE A 100 -4.41 5.94 12.22
CA ILE A 100 -3.89 5.05 11.17
C ILE A 100 -2.37 4.93 11.26
N MET A 101 -1.67 6.06 11.39
CA MET A 101 -0.20 6.05 11.50
C MET A 101 0.25 5.35 12.79
N THR A 102 -0.48 5.53 13.89
CA THR A 102 -0.24 4.80 15.15
C THR A 102 -0.41 3.29 14.96
N GLN A 103 -1.50 2.84 14.31
CA GLN A 103 -1.70 1.42 14.03
C GLN A 103 -0.57 0.86 13.16
N LEU A 104 -0.16 1.61 12.12
CA LEU A 104 0.93 1.21 11.25
C LEU A 104 2.24 0.99 12.03
N HIS A 105 2.60 1.90 12.94
CA HIS A 105 3.79 1.75 13.78
C HIS A 105 3.71 0.61 14.79
N GLN A 106 2.53 0.36 15.35
CA GLN A 106 2.35 -0.65 16.41
C GLN A 106 2.21 -2.07 15.87
N GLU A 107 1.50 -2.23 14.74
CA GLU A 107 1.10 -3.55 14.22
C GLU A 107 1.81 -3.91 12.90
N GLY A 108 2.44 -2.93 12.24
CA GLY A 108 3.07 -3.11 10.94
C GLY A 108 2.09 -3.40 9.80
N TRP A 109 0.79 -3.20 10.02
CA TRP A 109 -0.24 -3.43 9.02
C TRP A 109 -1.41 -2.46 9.18
N ILE A 110 -1.86 -1.91 8.05
CA ILE A 110 -3.09 -1.11 7.98
C ILE A 110 -3.89 -1.48 6.73
N HIS A 111 -5.21 -1.35 6.84
CA HIS A 111 -6.16 -1.61 5.75
C HIS A 111 -5.86 -0.74 4.52
N HIS A 112 -6.13 -1.24 3.31
CA HIS A 112 -5.78 -0.54 2.07
C HIS A 112 -6.41 0.86 1.95
N LEU A 113 -7.65 1.05 2.39
CA LEU A 113 -8.28 2.37 2.43
C LEU A 113 -7.62 3.33 3.44
N ALA A 114 -7.07 2.79 4.53
CA ALA A 114 -6.31 3.58 5.49
C ALA A 114 -4.98 4.05 4.86
N ARG A 115 -4.32 3.19 4.07
CA ARG A 115 -3.15 3.57 3.24
C ARG A 115 -3.50 4.70 2.28
N HIS A 116 -4.65 4.61 1.60
CA HIS A 116 -5.11 5.69 0.71
C HIS A 116 -5.30 7.01 1.45
N ALA A 117 -5.89 6.99 2.65
CA ALA A 117 -6.13 8.19 3.44
C ALA A 117 -4.82 8.88 3.81
N VAL A 118 -3.87 8.15 4.43
CA VAL A 118 -2.60 8.76 4.89
C VAL A 118 -1.68 9.15 3.74
N ALA A 119 -1.68 8.39 2.64
CA ALA A 119 -0.90 8.74 1.45
C ALA A 119 -1.48 9.97 0.73
N CYS A 120 -2.82 10.08 0.64
CA CYS A 120 -3.46 11.27 0.08
C CYS A 120 -3.17 12.49 0.94
N PHE A 121 -3.32 12.38 2.26
CA PHE A 121 -3.05 13.46 3.21
C PHE A 121 -1.60 13.97 3.08
N LEU A 122 -0.61 13.07 3.05
CA LEU A 122 0.79 13.45 2.88
C LEU A 122 1.10 14.13 1.55
N THR A 123 0.52 13.62 0.46
CA THR A 123 0.89 14.03 -0.90
C THR A 123 -0.08 15.08 -1.44
N ARG A 124 -0.95 14.71 -2.37
CA ARG A 124 -1.80 15.60 -3.15
C ARG A 124 -3.02 16.17 -2.41
N GLY A 125 -3.28 15.73 -1.19
CA GLY A 125 -4.42 16.13 -0.37
C GLY A 125 -4.14 17.39 0.43
N ASP A 126 -3.15 17.32 1.33
CA ASP A 126 -3.00 18.32 2.39
C ASP A 126 -1.56 18.84 2.53
N LEU A 127 -0.56 17.97 2.68
CA LEU A 127 0.80 18.40 3.03
C LEU A 127 1.68 18.74 1.82
N TRP A 128 1.34 18.26 0.63
CA TRP A 128 2.11 18.46 -0.61
C TRP A 128 3.58 18.02 -0.52
N ILE A 129 3.83 16.94 0.22
CA ILE A 129 5.16 16.33 0.39
C ILE A 129 5.33 15.17 -0.60
N SER A 130 6.56 14.91 -1.04
CA SER A 130 6.85 13.85 -2.02
C SER A 130 6.39 12.48 -1.52
N TRP A 131 5.80 11.70 -2.42
CA TRP A 131 5.46 10.30 -2.20
C TRP A 131 6.68 9.44 -1.87
N GLU A 132 7.89 9.86 -2.29
CA GLU A 132 9.15 9.17 -1.97
C GLU A 132 9.41 9.17 -0.45
N GLU A 133 9.03 10.24 0.26
CA GLU A 133 9.18 10.30 1.72
C GLU A 133 8.17 9.39 2.44
N GLY A 134 6.93 9.35 1.94
CA GLY A 134 5.91 8.42 2.43
C GLY A 134 6.30 6.96 2.19
N MET A 135 6.89 6.67 1.01
CA MET A 135 7.39 5.34 0.67
C MET A 135 8.49 4.89 1.62
N LYS A 136 9.47 5.75 1.95
CA LYS A 136 10.53 5.43 2.94
C LYS A 136 9.94 5.08 4.30
N VAL A 137 8.97 5.85 4.80
CA VAL A 137 8.31 5.54 6.07
C VAL A 137 7.61 4.19 5.99
N PHE A 138 6.85 3.94 4.92
CA PHE A 138 6.17 2.66 4.74
C PHE A 138 7.15 1.48 4.63
N GLU A 139 8.29 1.64 3.97
CA GLU A 139 9.33 0.62 3.87
C GLU A 139 9.90 0.23 5.24
N GLU A 140 10.02 1.19 6.17
CA GLU A 140 10.53 0.92 7.51
C GLU A 140 9.54 0.16 8.40
N VAL A 141 8.24 0.42 8.27
CA VAL A 141 7.24 -0.02 9.27
C VAL A 141 6.16 -0.96 8.74
N LEU A 142 6.00 -1.10 7.42
CA LEU A 142 4.97 -1.96 6.83
C LEU A 142 5.50 -3.39 6.59
N LEU A 143 4.73 -4.39 7.03
CA LEU A 143 4.97 -5.82 6.82
C LEU A 143 4.48 -6.34 5.45
#